data_AF-A0AAV4AM83-F1
#
_entry.id   AF-A0AAV4AM83-F1
#
_cell.length_a   1.000
_cell.length_b   1.000
_cell.length_c   1.000
_cell.angle_alpha   90.00
_cell.angle_beta   90.00
_cell.angle_gamma   90.00
#
_symmetry.space_group_name_H-M   'P 1'
#
loop_
_entity.id
_entity.type
_entity.pdbx_description
1 polymer ?
#
loop_
_entity_poly.entity_id
_entity_poly.type
_entity_poly.pdbx_seq_one_letter_code
_entity_poly.pdbx_strand_id
1 'polypeptide(L)'
;MAEDKMKEKFDVFKRPENCPSLAVRLTNKDVWNMLKCDNKKFDAIFSAVQRLISKAVTAIAFSAKKLKECKEIGVKKAMSHSSDAIALLGSAQQIITAQRKMTQKPALPYDIRDICHLPRDGTAYIV
;
A
#
# COMPACT_ATOMS: atom_id res chain seq x y z
N MET A 1 -21.19 -4.55 15.21
CA MET A 1 -21.41 -3.07 15.11
C MET A 1 -20.13 -2.21 15.22
N ALA A 2 -18.92 -2.78 15.36
CA ALA A 2 -17.66 -2.00 15.29
C ALA A 2 -17.07 -1.91 13.88
N GLU A 3 -17.24 -2.97 13.08
CA GLU A 3 -16.77 -3.03 11.69
C GLU A 3 -17.53 -2.06 10.76
N ASP A 4 -18.81 -1.80 11.05
CA ASP A 4 -19.65 -0.94 10.23
C ASP A 4 -19.24 0.54 10.31
N LYS A 5 -19.00 1.04 11.54
CA LYS A 5 -18.41 2.38 11.77
C LYS A 5 -17.02 2.55 11.17
N MET A 6 -16.26 1.46 11.05
CA MET A 6 -14.93 1.49 10.44
C MET A 6 -15.04 1.67 8.91
N LYS A 7 -15.99 0.98 8.28
CA LYS A 7 -16.27 1.10 6.84
C LYS A 7 -16.69 2.52 6.46
N GLU A 8 -17.57 3.16 7.24
CA GLU A 8 -17.96 4.56 7.00
C GLU A 8 -16.77 5.53 7.02
N LYS A 9 -15.87 5.41 8.00
CA LYS A 9 -14.65 6.23 8.08
C LYS A 9 -13.67 5.96 6.93
N PHE A 10 -13.70 4.75 6.38
CA PHE A 10 -12.84 4.34 5.30
C PHE A 10 -13.28 4.82 3.91
N ASP A 11 -14.56 5.19 3.74
CA ASP A 11 -15.09 5.73 2.47
C ASP A 11 -14.77 7.23 2.30
N VAL A 12 -14.56 7.92 3.42
CA VAL A 12 -14.20 9.35 3.47
C VAL A 12 -12.82 9.62 2.85
N PHE A 13 -11.87 8.70 3.03
CA PHE A 13 -10.50 8.86 2.52
C PHE A 13 -10.36 8.26 1.13
N LYS A 14 -10.99 8.91 0.16
CA LYS A 14 -10.78 8.60 -1.26
C LYS A 14 -9.35 8.96 -1.65
N ARG A 15 -8.72 8.08 -2.43
CA ARG A 15 -7.38 8.31 -2.98
C ARG A 15 -7.37 9.66 -3.71
N PRO A 16 -6.40 10.54 -3.41
CA PRO A 16 -6.33 11.82 -4.08
C PRO A 16 -5.83 11.63 -5.53
N GLU A 17 -6.41 12.38 -6.47
CA GLU A 17 -6.17 12.23 -7.91
C GLU A 17 -4.69 12.44 -8.29
N ASN A 18 -3.99 13.29 -7.55
CA ASN A 18 -2.58 13.60 -7.76
C ASN A 18 -1.62 12.49 -7.30
N CYS A 19 -2.10 11.42 -6.65
CA CYS A 19 -1.26 10.32 -6.16
C CYS A 19 -1.66 8.99 -6.81
N PRO A 20 -1.43 8.81 -8.13
CA PRO A 20 -1.88 7.61 -8.81
C PRO A 20 -1.14 6.33 -8.35
N SER A 21 0.06 6.51 -7.82
CA SER A 21 0.88 5.42 -7.29
C SER A 21 0.42 4.94 -5.90
N LEU A 22 -0.53 5.62 -5.25
CA LEU A 22 -1.13 5.21 -3.98
C LEU A 22 -2.22 4.15 -4.19
N ALA A 23 -1.93 3.16 -5.03
CA ALA A 23 -2.77 1.99 -5.25
C ALA A 23 -2.10 0.77 -4.65
N VAL A 24 -2.92 -0.12 -4.08
CA VAL A 24 -2.48 -1.47 -3.77
C VAL A 24 -2.39 -2.24 -5.06
N ARG A 25 -1.21 -2.78 -5.33
CA ARG A 25 -0.98 -3.62 -6.48
C ARG A 25 -1.58 -5.01 -6.26
N LEU A 26 -2.18 -5.53 -7.31
CA LEU A 26 -2.74 -6.87 -7.33
C LEU A 26 -1.66 -7.86 -7.80
N THR A 27 -1.76 -9.11 -7.39
CA THR A 27 -0.94 -10.16 -7.99
C THR A 27 -1.41 -10.40 -9.42
N ASN A 28 -0.49 -10.62 -10.36
CA ASN A 28 -0.87 -11.03 -11.72
C ASN A 28 -1.76 -12.28 -11.66
N LYS A 29 -2.80 -12.34 -12.52
CA LYS A 29 -3.75 -13.45 -12.52
C LYS A 29 -3.09 -14.80 -12.80
N ASP A 30 -2.13 -14.83 -13.71
CA ASP A 30 -1.45 -16.08 -14.08
C ASP A 30 -0.60 -16.60 -12.93
N VAL A 31 0.16 -15.71 -12.29
CA VAL A 31 0.94 -16.01 -11.08
C VAL A 31 0.03 -16.40 -9.93
N TRP A 32 -1.08 -15.67 -9.73
CA TRP A 32 -2.07 -15.98 -8.71
C TRP A 32 -2.62 -17.38 -8.87
N ASN A 33 -2.93 -17.82 -10.10
CA ASN A 33 -3.44 -19.16 -10.36
C ASN A 33 -2.44 -20.26 -9.99
N MET A 34 -1.14 -20.00 -10.14
CA MET A 34 -0.06 -20.92 -9.76
C MET A 34 0.15 -21.02 -8.24
N LEU A 35 -0.35 -20.06 -7.45
CA LEU A 35 -0.19 -20.08 -5.99
C LEU A 35 -1.02 -21.19 -5.33
N LYS A 36 -0.42 -21.85 -4.33
CA LYS A 36 -1.10 -22.72 -3.38
C LYS A 36 -2.10 -21.93 -2.53
N CYS A 37 -3.11 -22.61 -1.96
CA CYS A 37 -4.16 -22.00 -1.14
C CYS A 37 -3.61 -21.13 0.00
N ASP A 38 -2.58 -21.60 0.71
CA ASP A 38 -1.98 -20.84 1.81
C ASP A 38 -1.34 -19.54 1.32
N ASN A 39 -0.60 -19.59 0.20
CA ASN A 39 0.04 -18.41 -0.39
C ASN A 39 -0.99 -17.40 -0.90
N LYS A 40 -2.12 -17.86 -1.46
CA LYS A 40 -3.26 -17.00 -1.82
C LYS A 40 -3.84 -16.31 -0.59
N LYS A 41 -4.00 -17.04 0.52
CA LYS A 41 -4.49 -16.48 1.78
C LYS A 41 -3.54 -15.42 2.33
N PHE A 42 -2.23 -15.68 2.35
CA PHE A 42 -1.23 -14.70 2.78
C PHE A 42 -1.22 -13.46 1.88
N ASP A 43 -1.28 -13.63 0.57
CA ASP A 43 -1.30 -12.50 -0.37
C ASP A 43 -2.57 -11.64 -0.22
N ALA A 44 -3.73 -12.25 0.05
CA ALA A 44 -4.95 -11.54 0.36
C ALA A 44 -4.82 -10.72 1.66
N ILE A 45 -4.21 -11.29 2.71
CA ILE A 45 -3.92 -10.60 3.97
C ILE A 45 -2.98 -9.40 3.73
N PHE A 46 -1.86 -9.61 3.04
CA PHE A 46 -0.92 -8.53 2.74
C PHE A 46 -1.56 -7.44 1.88
N SER A 47 -2.38 -7.81 0.90
CA SER A 47 -3.15 -6.87 0.10
C SER A 47 -4.09 -6.03 0.97
N ALA A 48 -4.78 -6.65 1.93
CA ALA A 48 -5.64 -5.93 2.88
C ALA A 48 -4.84 -4.94 3.74
N VAL A 49 -3.67 -5.35 4.26
CA VAL A 49 -2.78 -4.46 5.03
C VAL A 49 -2.29 -3.29 4.18
N GLN A 50 -1.88 -3.52 2.93
CA GLN A 50 -1.46 -2.44 2.04
C GLN A 50 -2.60 -1.47 1.71
N ARG A 51 -3.87 -1.93 1.71
CA ARG A 51 -5.04 -1.06 1.52
C ARG A 51 -5.23 -0.16 2.73
N LEU A 52 -5.10 -0.71 3.93
CA LEU A 52 -5.15 0.07 5.18
C LEU A 52 -4.04 1.12 5.22
N ILE A 53 -2.80 0.76 4.85
CA ILE A 53 -1.68 1.71 4.77
C ILE A 53 -1.98 2.82 3.77
N SER A 54 -2.51 2.48 2.58
CA SER A 54 -2.86 3.49 1.55
C SER A 54 -3.90 4.49 2.07
N LYS A 55 -4.89 4.02 2.83
CA LYS A 55 -5.91 4.87 3.46
C LYS A 55 -5.32 5.72 4.58
N ALA A 56 -4.42 5.18 5.40
CA ALA A 56 -3.72 5.93 6.45
C ALA A 56 -2.86 7.06 5.85
N VAL A 57 -2.07 6.78 4.81
CA VAL A 57 -1.30 7.79 4.07
C VAL A 57 -2.21 8.87 3.50
N THR A 58 -3.36 8.48 2.95
CA THR A 58 -4.36 9.43 2.44
C THR A 58 -4.87 10.35 3.55
N ALA A 59 -5.25 9.79 4.70
CA ALA A 59 -5.72 10.56 5.84
C ALA A 59 -4.65 11.56 6.33
N ILE A 60 -3.39 11.12 6.46
CA ILE A 60 -2.28 11.98 6.86
C ILE A 60 -2.05 13.09 5.83
N ALA A 61 -2.15 12.79 4.52
CA ALA A 61 -2.02 13.79 3.47
C ALA A 61 -3.16 14.84 3.53
N PHE A 62 -4.40 14.43 3.82
CA PHE A 62 -5.51 15.36 4.05
C PHE A 62 -5.27 16.24 5.29
N SER A 63 -4.79 15.65 6.39
CA SER A 63 -4.42 16.39 7.60
C SER A 63 -3.31 17.41 7.32
N ALA A 64 -2.28 17.02 6.57
CA ALA A 64 -1.21 17.92 6.14
C ALA A 64 -1.74 19.06 5.24
N LYS A 65 -2.65 18.76 4.31
CA LYS A 65 -3.29 19.79 3.48
C LYS A 65 -4.03 20.82 4.33
N LYS A 66 -4.77 20.38 5.36
CA LYS A 66 -5.49 21.25 6.30
C LYS A 66 -4.53 22.07 7.17
N LEU A 67 -3.47 21.45 7.68
CA LEU A 67 -2.43 22.13 8.46
C LEU A 67 -1.76 23.25 7.66
N LYS A 68 -1.55 23.07 6.34
CA LYS A 68 -0.99 24.12 5.46
C LYS A 68 -1.84 25.40 5.44
N GLU A 69 -3.15 25.31 5.69
CA GLU A 69 -4.06 26.46 5.73
C GLU A 69 -3.99 27.23 7.06
N CYS A 70 -3.41 26.65 8.12
CA CYS A 70 -3.25 27.27 9.44
C CYS A 70 -2.00 28.15 9.53
N LYS A 71 -2.10 29.31 10.16
CA LYS A 71 -0.98 30.26 10.38
C LYS A 71 -0.34 30.16 11.77
N GLU A 72 -0.63 29.10 12.52
CA GLU A 72 -0.18 28.96 13.91
C GLU A 72 1.28 28.50 14.04
N ILE A 73 1.89 28.86 15.17
CA ILE A 73 3.23 28.42 15.56
C ILE A 73 3.16 26.90 15.82
N GLY A 74 4.00 26.12 15.13
CA GLY A 74 4.03 24.66 15.25
C GLY A 74 3.51 23.90 14.02
N VAL A 75 2.79 24.57 13.12
CA VAL A 75 2.29 23.98 11.86
C VAL A 75 3.42 23.39 11.02
N LYS A 76 4.57 24.09 10.92
CA LYS A 76 5.73 23.58 10.16
C LYS A 76 6.22 22.23 10.69
N LYS A 77 6.30 22.08 12.01
CA LYS A 77 6.75 20.83 12.65
C LYS A 77 5.73 19.71 12.48
N ALA A 78 4.44 20.01 12.60
CA ALA A 78 3.36 19.06 12.35
C ALA A 78 3.31 18.58 10.88
N MET A 79 3.57 19.49 9.93
CA MET A 79 3.73 19.16 8.51
C MET A 79 4.92 18.22 8.28
N SER A 80 6.09 18.52 8.87
CA SER A 80 7.27 17.64 8.80
C SER A 80 6.96 16.24 9.34
N HIS A 81 6.37 16.13 10.53
CA HIS A 81 5.98 14.83 11.10
C HIS A 81 4.97 14.08 10.21
N SER A 82 4.06 14.80 9.54
CA SER A 82 3.12 14.19 8.60
C SER A 82 3.83 13.62 7.37
N SER A 83 4.80 14.36 6.83
CA SER A 83 5.66 13.89 5.73
C SER A 83 6.50 12.68 6.14
N ASP A 84 7.08 12.70 7.34
CA ASP A 84 7.87 11.59 7.88
C ASP A 84 7.00 10.34 8.06
N ALA A 85 5.79 10.49 8.59
CA ALA A 85 4.84 9.39 8.73
C ALA A 85 4.47 8.78 7.35
N ILE A 86 4.27 9.61 6.33
CA ILE A 86 4.05 9.14 4.95
C ILE A 86 5.27 8.37 4.43
N ALA A 87 6.49 8.87 4.68
CA ALA A 87 7.71 8.20 4.26
C ALA A 87 7.88 6.82 4.94
N LEU A 88 7.65 6.74 6.25
CA LEU A 88 7.71 5.48 7.01
C LEU A 88 6.67 4.46 6.51
N LEU A 89 5.43 4.90 6.28
CA LEU A 89 4.37 4.05 5.71
C LEU A 89 4.70 3.60 4.28
N GLY A 90 5.33 4.48 3.49
CA GLY A 90 5.85 4.15 2.16
C GLY A 90 6.91 3.04 2.22
N SER A 91 7.85 3.13 3.15
CA SER A 91 8.86 2.09 3.39
C SER A 91 8.23 0.77 3.81
N ALA A 92 7.25 0.79 4.73
CA ALA A 92 6.50 -0.41 5.13
C ALA A 92 5.77 -1.05 3.94
N GLN A 93 5.20 -0.24 3.03
CA GLN A 93 4.60 -0.76 1.80
C GLN A 93 5.61 -1.52 0.92
N GLN A 94 6.84 -1.01 0.77
CA GLN A 94 7.88 -1.69 -0.02
C GLN A 94 8.28 -3.02 0.61
N ILE A 95 8.43 -3.06 1.93
CA ILE A 95 8.76 -4.30 2.66
C ILE A 95 7.67 -5.35 2.46
N ILE A 96 6.38 -4.98 2.57
CA ILE A 96 5.27 -5.90 2.32
C ILE A 96 5.29 -6.38 0.86
N THR A 97 5.52 -5.48 -0.11
CA THR A 97 5.62 -5.87 -1.52
C THR A 97 6.78 -6.84 -1.76
N ALA A 98 7.95 -6.63 -1.14
CA ALA A 98 9.07 -7.56 -1.23
C ALA A 98 8.72 -8.93 -0.63
N GLN A 99 8.05 -8.94 0.53
CA GLN A 99 7.61 -10.18 1.17
C GLN A 99 6.62 -10.96 0.27
N ARG A 100 5.63 -10.27 -0.32
CA ARG A 100 4.69 -10.88 -1.26
C ARG A 100 5.42 -11.52 -2.45
N LYS A 101 6.37 -10.80 -3.05
CA LYS A 101 7.21 -11.31 -4.15
C LYS A 101 7.99 -12.57 -3.74
N MET A 102 8.57 -12.58 -2.54
CA MET A 102 9.29 -13.75 -2.02
C MET A 102 8.38 -14.96 -1.79
N THR A 103 7.16 -14.75 -1.30
CA THR A 103 6.16 -15.83 -1.12
C THR A 103 5.63 -16.37 -2.46
N GLN A 104 5.57 -15.53 -3.49
CA GLN A 104 5.13 -15.91 -4.83
C GLN A 104 6.20 -16.65 -5.63
N LYS A 105 7.48 -16.27 -5.48
CA LYS A 105 8.63 -16.85 -6.18
C LYS A 105 8.65 -18.38 -6.27
N PRO A 106 8.44 -19.16 -5.18
CA PRO A 106 8.49 -20.62 -5.26
C PRO A 106 7.38 -21.24 -6.12
N ALA A 107 6.28 -20.53 -6.36
CA ALA A 107 5.18 -21.00 -7.21
C ALA A 107 5.46 -20.81 -8.70
N LEU A 108 6.45 -20.00 -9.06
CA LEU A 108 6.83 -19.77 -10.45
C LEU A 108 7.77 -20.87 -10.97
N PRO A 109 7.66 -21.23 -12.27
CA PRO A 109 8.68 -22.00 -12.99
C PRO A 109 10.07 -21.38 -12.83
N TYR A 110 11.10 -22.22 -12.76
CA TYR A 110 12.48 -21.79 -12.46
C TYR A 110 12.95 -20.66 -13.39
N ASP A 111 12.67 -20.80 -14.68
CA ASP A 111 13.15 -19.91 -15.75
C ASP A 111 12.59 -18.48 -15.69
N ILE A 112 11.50 -18.27 -14.95
CA ILE A 112 10.85 -16.96 -14.84
C ILE A 112 10.89 -16.39 -13.42
N ARG A 113 11.58 -17.04 -12.47
CA ARG A 113 11.62 -16.60 -11.06
C ARG A 113 12.27 -15.24 -10.84
N ASP A 114 13.11 -14.80 -11.77
CA ASP A 114 13.81 -13.52 -11.65
C ASP A 114 12.89 -12.31 -11.83
N ILE A 115 11.69 -12.49 -12.38
CA ILE A 115 10.68 -11.42 -12.46
C ILE A 115 10.28 -10.91 -11.06
N CYS A 116 10.40 -11.74 -10.02
CA CYS A 116 10.16 -11.32 -8.64
C CYS A 116 11.14 -10.25 -8.16
N HIS A 117 12.35 -10.21 -8.72
CA HIS A 117 13.41 -9.27 -8.35
C HIS A 117 13.36 -7.96 -9.12
N LEU A 118 12.54 -7.89 -10.17
CA LEU A 118 12.44 -6.68 -10.99
C LEU A 118 11.94 -5.48 -10.15
N PRO A 119 12.55 -4.28 -10.32
CA PRO A 119 12.10 -3.07 -9.67
C PRO A 119 10.71 -2.66 -10.18
N ARG A 120 10.08 -1.66 -9.53
CA ARG A 120 8.75 -1.19 -9.94
C ARG A 120 8.75 -0.72 -11.39
N ASP A 121 8.05 -1.45 -12.22
CA ASP A 121 7.81 -1.25 -13.65
C ASP A 121 6.55 -0.41 -13.94
N GLY A 122 6.07 0.36 -12.96
CA GLY A 122 4.90 1.26 -13.13
C GLY A 122 3.54 0.55 -13.27
N THR A 123 3.51 -0.78 -13.35
CA THR A 123 2.30 -1.58 -13.51
C THR A 123 1.41 -1.61 -12.26
N ALA A 124 0.11 -1.88 -12.46
CA ALA A 124 -0.86 -2.11 -11.39
C ALA A 124 -0.68 -3.47 -10.69
N TYR A 125 0.24 -4.29 -11.19
CA TYR A 125 0.48 -5.64 -10.72
C TYR A 125 1.81 -5.74 -9.96
N ILE A 126 1.86 -6.66 -9.00
CA ILE A 126 3.10 -7.28 -8.56
C ILE A 126 3.19 -8.61 -9.30
N VAL A 127 4.36 -8.86 -9.90
CA VAL A 127 4.76 -10.11 -10.57
C VAL A 127 3.64 -10.76 -11.37
#